data_AF-A0A013WFE2-F1
#
_entry.id   AF-A0A013WFE2-F1
#
_cell.length_a   1.000
_cell.length_b   1.000
_cell.length_c   1.000
_cell.angle_alpha   90.00
_cell.angle_beta   90.00
_cell.angle_gamma   90.00
#
_symmetry.space_group_name_H-M   'P 1'
#
loop_
_entity.id
_entity.type
_entity.pdbx_description
1 polymer ?
#
loop_
_entity_poly.entity_id
_entity_poly.type
_entity_poly.pdbx_seq_one_letter_code
_entity_poly.pdbx_strand_id
1 'polypeptide(L)' 'MQEALAKLKTRFVHDDPDQSYRRDGPVAVARFEDNDADAGNNEEVRDLRILRQRRVADLMGKFLGALASGG' A
#
# COMPACT_ATOMS: atom_id res chain seq x y z
N MET A 1 2.26 -8.93 -20.22
CA MET A 1 1.80 -7.63 -19.67
C MET A 1 0.70 -7.82 -18.63
N GLN A 2 -0.41 -8.50 -18.97
CA GLN A 2 -1.53 -8.76 -18.04
C GLN A 2 -1.10 -9.47 -16.74
N GLU A 3 -0.26 -10.50 -16.83
CA GLU A 3 0.21 -11.24 -15.64
C GLU A 3 1.11 -10.40 -14.72
N ALA A 4 1.94 -9.52 -15.30
CA ALA A 4 2.77 -8.60 -14.52
C ALA A 4 1.90 -7.55 -13.80
N LEU A 5 0.89 -6.99 -14.48
CA LEU A 5 -0.10 -6.09 -13.89
C LEU A 5 -0.89 -6.75 -12.76
N ALA A 6 -1.27 -8.03 -12.91
CA ALA A 6 -1.94 -8.78 -11.86
C ALA A 6 -1.06 -8.94 -10.61
N LYS A 7 0.22 -9.31 -10.78
CA LYS A 7 1.20 -9.40 -9.67
C LYS A 7 1.40 -8.05 -8.97
N LEU A 8 1.43 -6.95 -9.72
CA LEU A 8 1.51 -5.60 -9.16
C LEU A 8 0.22 -5.23 -8.41
N LYS A 9 -0.96 -5.52 -8.96
CA LYS A 9 -2.24 -5.27 -8.26
C LYS A 9 -2.29 -6.00 -6.93
N THR A 10 -1.96 -7.29 -6.86
CA THR A 10 -1.95 -8.06 -5.60
C THR A 10 -0.99 -7.47 -4.55
N ARG A 11 0.08 -6.80 -4.99
CA ARG A 11 1.12 -6.28 -4.10
C ARG A 11 0.86 -4.86 -3.63
N PHE A 12 0.26 -4.04 -4.47
CA PHE A 12 0.12 -2.59 -4.27
C PHE A 12 -1.33 -2.12 -4.09
N VAL A 13 -2.31 -2.89 -4.55
CA VAL A 13 -3.74 -2.57 -4.46
C VAL A 13 -4.35 -3.54 -3.46
N HIS A 14 -5.13 -3.00 -2.53
CA HIS A 14 -5.66 -3.77 -1.43
C HIS A 14 -7.13 -4.15 -1.68
N ASP A 15 -7.50 -5.41 -1.44
CA ASP A 15 -8.90 -5.85 -1.51
C ASP A 15 -9.69 -5.46 -0.23
N ASP A 16 -9.04 -5.48 0.95
CA ASP A 16 -9.56 -5.02 2.26
C ASP A 16 -8.72 -3.88 2.92
N PRO A 17 -9.00 -2.59 2.65
CA PRO A 17 -8.17 -1.45 3.06
C PRO A 17 -7.86 -1.33 4.56
N ASP A 18 -8.60 -2.04 5.42
CA ASP A 18 -8.39 -2.06 6.87
C ASP A 18 -7.19 -2.93 7.27
N GLN A 19 -6.78 -3.89 6.45
CA GLN A 19 -5.70 -4.85 6.75
C GLN A 19 -4.36 -4.47 6.12
N SER A 20 -4.32 -3.40 5.33
CA SER A 20 -3.15 -3.01 4.52
C SER A 20 -1.91 -2.70 5.34
N TYR A 21 -2.07 -2.27 6.59
CA TYR A 21 -0.97 -1.97 7.50
C TYR A 21 -0.29 -3.21 8.09
N ARG A 22 -0.95 -4.38 8.03
CA ARG A 22 -0.43 -5.67 8.54
C ARG A 22 0.48 -6.37 7.54
N ARG A 23 0.49 -5.94 6.28
CA ARG A 23 1.37 -6.50 5.26
C ARG A 23 2.78 -5.92 5.42
N ASP A 24 3.62 -6.69 6.10
CA ASP A 24 5.06 -6.50 6.11
C ASP A 24 5.70 -6.89 4.77
N GLY A 25 6.68 -6.10 4.32
CA GLY A 25 7.46 -6.39 3.11
C GLY A 25 8.06 -5.14 2.44
N PRO A 26 8.88 -5.30 1.38
CA PRO A 26 9.62 -4.22 0.71
C PRO A 26 8.77 -3.12 0.06
N VAL A 27 7.44 -3.22 0.15
CA VAL A 27 6.47 -2.30 -0.45
C VAL A 27 5.62 -1.59 0.61
N ALA A 28 5.77 -1.93 1.89
CA ALA A 28 5.09 -1.21 2.95
C ALA A 28 5.69 0.20 3.06
N VAL A 29 4.93 1.24 2.67
CA VAL A 29 5.25 2.67 2.88
C VAL A 29 5.81 2.93 4.28
N ALA A 30 5.25 2.26 5.29
CA ALA A 30 5.68 2.27 6.68
C ALA A 30 7.18 1.96 6.89
N ARG A 31 7.82 1.13 6.05
CA ARG A 31 9.25 0.79 6.16
C ARG A 31 10.19 1.86 5.62
N PHE A 32 9.68 2.85 4.89
CA PHE A 32 10.46 3.98 4.35
C PHE A 32 10.26 5.28 5.16
N GLU A 33 9.49 5.21 6.24
CA GLU A 33 9.29 6.34 7.15
C GLU A 33 10.29 6.20 8.30
N ASP A 34 11.45 6.85 8.13
CA ASP A 34 12.63 6.77 9.01
C ASP A 34 12.34 6.96 10.52
N ASN A 35 11.21 7.58 10.90
CA ASN A 35 10.82 7.85 12.30
C ASN A 35 9.66 7.00 12.85
N ASP A 36 8.96 6.22 12.01
CA ASP A 36 7.77 5.44 12.45
C ASP A 36 8.08 3.95 12.67
N ALA A 37 9.32 3.51 12.45
CA ALA A 37 9.73 2.10 12.59
C ALA A 37 9.33 1.48 13.95
N ASP A 38 9.24 2.29 15.02
CA ASP A 38 8.80 1.90 16.36
C ASP A 38 7.31 2.20 16.66
N ALA A 39 6.44 2.05 15.65
CA ALA A 39 4.98 2.17 15.83
C ALA A 39 4.35 1.05 16.68
N GLY A 40 5.15 0.11 17.18
CA GLY A 40 4.67 -1.06 17.94
C GLY A 40 3.83 -0.67 19.15
N ASN A 41 4.14 0.48 19.76
CA ASN A 41 3.53 0.95 21.01
C ASN A 41 2.77 2.28 20.89
N ASN A 42 2.62 2.87 19.70
CA ASN A 42 1.86 4.11 19.50
C ASN A 42 0.69 3.90 18.52
N GLU A 43 -0.53 3.98 19.05
CA GLU A 43 -1.78 3.78 18.31
C GLU A 43 -2.01 4.86 17.24
N GLU A 44 -1.72 6.12 17.54
CA GLU A 44 -1.86 7.24 16.60
C GLU A 44 -0.95 7.08 15.38
N VAL A 45 0.29 6.65 15.61
CA VAL A 45 1.25 6.37 14.53
C VAL A 45 0.76 5.21 13.64
N ARG A 46 0.14 4.20 14.24
CA ARG A 46 -0.44 3.05 13.53
C ARG A 46 -1.62 3.48 12.65
N ASP A 47 -2.49 4.32 13.16
CA ASP A 47 -3.65 4.84 12.42
C ASP A 47 -3.20 5.74 11.26
N LEU A 48 -2.22 6.62 11.49
CA LEU A 48 -1.61 7.42 10.43
C LEU A 48 -0.96 6.55 9.35
N ARG A 49 -0.36 5.41 9.72
CA ARG A 49 0.17 4.42 8.77
C ARG A 49 -0.94 3.77 7.96
N ILE A 50 -2.03 3.34 8.60
CA ILE A 50 -3.21 2.78 7.90
C ILE A 50 -3.72 3.77 6.86
N LEU A 51 -3.93 5.03 7.24
CA LEU A 51 -4.44 6.07 6.34
C LEU A 51 -3.50 6.32 5.15
N ARG A 52 -2.19 6.36 5.38
CA ARG A 52 -1.19 6.52 4.32
C ARG A 52 -1.19 5.34 3.36
N GLN A 53 -1.23 4.11 3.87
CA GLN A 53 -1.28 2.89 3.05
C GLN A 53 -2.53 2.86 2.16
N ARG A 54 -3.71 3.25 2.70
CA ARG A 54 -4.93 3.38 1.89
C ARG A 54 -4.77 4.35 0.74
N ARG A 55 -4.24 5.55 1.01
CA ARG A 55 -4.01 6.57 -0.04
C ARG A 55 -3.07 6.06 -1.14
N VAL A 56 -2.01 5.35 -0.77
CA VAL A 56 -1.08 4.77 -1.75
C VAL A 56 -1.73 3.64 -2.53
N ALA A 57 -2.50 2.76 -1.88
CA ALA A 57 -3.23 1.69 -2.57
C ALA A 57 -4.23 2.25 -3.61
N ASP A 58 -4.95 3.33 -3.26
CA ASP A 58 -5.86 4.01 -4.18
C ASP A 58 -5.11 4.61 -5.38
N LEU A 59 -3.97 5.27 -5.13
CA LEU A 59 -3.13 5.83 -6.19
C LEU A 59 -2.62 4.74 -7.14
N MET A 60 -2.13 3.63 -6.59
CA MET A 60 -1.65 2.49 -7.37
C MET A 60 -2.78 1.81 -8.14
N GLY A 61 -3.99 1.75 -7.57
CA GLY A 61 -5.18 1.26 -8.26
C GLY A 61 -5.49 2.08 -9.52
N LYS A 62 -5.49 3.41 -9.40
CA LYS A 62 -5.69 4.34 -10.53
C LYS A 62 -4.57 4.21 -11.57
N PHE A 63 -3.31 4.18 -11.14
CA PHE A 63 -2.15 4.08 -12.02
C PHE A 63 -2.14 2.76 -12.82
N LEU A 64 -2.31 1.63 -12.14
CA LEU A 64 -2.34 0.30 -12.79
C LEU A 64 -3.59 0.14 -13.66
N GLY A 65 -4.71 0.77 -13.29
CA GLY A 65 -5.90 0.87 -14.14
C GLY A 65 -5.60 1.57 -15.45
N ALA A 66 -5.04 2.78 -15.40
CA ALA A 66 -4.67 3.57 -16.57
C ALA A 66 -3.70 2.82 -17.50
N LEU A 67 -2.68 2.16 -16.93
CA LEU A 67 -1.73 1.31 -17.66
C LEU A 67 -2.40 0.13 -18.37
N ALA A 68 -3.42 -0.48 -17.76
CA ALA A 68 -4.13 -1.62 -18.34
C ALA A 68 -5.08 -1.22 -19.48
N SER A 69 -5.63 0.00 -19.45
CA SER A 69 -6.47 0.56 -20.51
C SER A 69 -5.69 1.11 -21.71
N GLY A 70 -4.36 1.03 -21.70
CA GLY A 70 -3.50 1.54 -22.78
C GLY A 70 -3.43 3.07 -22.78
N GLY A 71 -2.75 3.61 -21.77
CA GLY A 71 -2.42 5.05 -21.73
C GLY A 71 -1.76 5.56 -23.01
#